data_AF-A0A661V0I8-F1
#
_entry.id   AF-A0A661V0I8-F1
#
_cell.length_a   1.000
_cell.length_b   1.000
_cell.length_c   1.000
_cell.angle_alpha   90.00
_cell.angle_beta   90.00
_cell.angle_gamma   90.00
#
_symmetry.space_group_name_H-M   'P 1'
#
loop_
_entity.id
_entity.type
_entity.pdbx_description
1 polymer ?
#
loop_
_entity_poly.entity_id
_entity_poly.type
_entity_poly.pdbx_seq_one_letter_code
_entity_poly.pdbx_strand_id
1 'polypeptide(L)'
;MATITIYNTLQSRLQTVDLEFTDANTTWFEDASNDHDIYMITDAFGGLVISERGYDYPLWFDGISREKIGCSKRRAKRLKTGYITRG
;
A
#
# COMPACT_ATOMS: atom_id res chain seq x y z
N MET A 1 -1.97 -5.31 15.72
CA MET A 1 -0.72 -5.70 15.02
C MET A 1 -0.94 -7.00 14.25
N ALA A 2 -0.44 -7.09 13.03
CA ALA A 2 -0.56 -8.26 12.15
C ALA A 2 0.78 -8.50 11.42
N THR A 3 1.19 -9.75 11.33
CA THR A 3 2.37 -10.16 10.56
C THR A 3 1.95 -10.40 9.12
N ILE A 4 2.50 -9.63 8.18
CA ILE A 4 2.15 -9.71 6.76
C ILE A 4 3.40 -9.73 5.89
N THR A 5 3.27 -10.31 4.69
CA THR A 5 4.31 -10.23 3.65
C THR A 5 4.04 -9.05 2.74
N ILE A 6 4.97 -8.11 2.69
CA ILE A 6 4.93 -6.96 1.78
C ILE A 6 6.01 -7.09 0.72
N TYR A 7 5.78 -6.49 -0.44
CA TYR A 7 6.81 -6.29 -1.45
C TYR A 7 7.46 -4.92 -1.29
N ASN A 8 8.73 -4.90 -0.91
CA ASN A 8 9.51 -3.67 -0.77
C ASN A 8 9.96 -3.20 -2.16
N THR A 9 9.39 -2.10 -2.66
CA THR A 9 9.68 -1.62 -4.02
C THR A 9 11.08 -1.00 -4.16
N LEU A 10 11.71 -0.57 -3.05
CA LEU A 10 13.06 -0.02 -3.06
C LEU A 10 14.12 -1.13 -3.16
N GLN A 11 13.88 -2.26 -2.49
CA GLN A 11 14.78 -3.41 -2.47
C GLN A 11 14.40 -4.52 -3.46
N SER A 12 13.28 -4.34 -4.17
CA SER A 12 12.71 -5.31 -5.12
C SER A 12 12.56 -6.73 -4.56
N ARG A 13 12.13 -6.86 -3.29
CA ARG A 13 11.98 -8.18 -2.62
C ARG A 13 10.79 -8.22 -1.67
N LEU A 14 10.28 -9.44 -1.45
CA LEU A 14 9.30 -9.71 -0.40
C LEU A 14 9.96 -9.71 0.99
N GLN A 15 9.23 -9.20 1.97
CA GLN A 15 9.65 -9.14 3.36
C GLN A 15 8.46 -9.38 4.27
N THR A 16 8.66 -10.15 5.33
CA THR A 16 7.67 -10.31 6.40
C THR A 16 7.91 -9.23 7.45
N VAL A 17 6.86 -8.48 7.76
CA VAL A 17 6.89 -7.35 8.70
C VAL A 17 5.70 -7.39 9.62
N ASP A 18 5.85 -6.82 10.81
CA ASP A 18 4.75 -6.60 11.75
C ASP A 18 4.19 -5.21 11.55
N LEU A 19 2.92 -5.14 11.14
CA LEU A 19 2.25 -3.90 10.81
C LEU A 19 0.98 -3.73 11.64
N GLU A 20 0.76 -2.51 12.11
CA GLU A 20 -0.47 -2.16 12.83
C GLU A 20 -1.35 -1.28 11.94
N PHE A 21 -2.61 -1.66 11.83
CA PHE A 21 -3.63 -0.90 11.12
C PHE A 21 -4.50 -0.18 12.15
N THR A 22 -4.57 1.14 12.04
CA THR A 22 -5.36 2.01 12.91
C THR A 22 -6.05 3.07 12.07
N ASP A 23 -7.11 3.70 12.58
CA ASP A 23 -7.78 4.80 11.87
C ASP A 23 -6.84 6.02 11.68
N ALA A 24 -5.77 6.12 12.48
CA ALA A 24 -4.81 7.21 12.42
C ALA A 24 -3.73 7.04 11.34
N ASN A 25 -3.42 5.82 10.90
CA ASN A 25 -2.41 5.55 9.88
C ASN A 25 -2.97 4.86 8.62
N THR A 26 -4.19 4.33 8.68
CA THR A 26 -4.81 3.61 7.57
C THR A 26 -5.96 4.43 6.98
N THR A 27 -6.13 4.32 5.67
CA THR A 27 -7.34 4.76 4.98
C THR A 27 -7.91 3.56 4.24
N TRP A 28 -9.11 3.16 4.64
CA TRP A 28 -9.87 2.05 4.07
C TRP A 28 -10.77 2.54 2.95
N PHE A 29 -10.79 1.82 1.84
CA PHE A 29 -11.62 2.10 0.68
C PHE A 29 -12.69 1.02 0.58
N GLU A 30 -13.77 1.19 1.34
CA GLU A 30 -14.90 0.22 1.38
C GLU A 30 -15.61 0.08 0.02
N ASP A 31 -15.45 1.07 -0.86
CA ASP A 31 -15.94 1.06 -2.24
C ASP A 31 -15.13 0.16 -3.19
N ALA A 32 -14.06 -0.49 -2.72
CA ALA A 32 -13.25 -1.41 -3.52
C ALA A 32 -14.04 -2.68 -3.87
N SER A 33 -14.80 -2.65 -4.97
CA SER A 33 -15.68 -3.74 -5.40
C SER A 33 -15.00 -4.79 -6.29
N ASN A 34 -13.92 -4.41 -6.97
CA ASN A 34 -13.28 -5.23 -7.99
C ASN A 34 -11.95 -5.81 -7.48
N ASP A 35 -11.58 -6.97 -8.01
CA ASP A 35 -10.25 -7.53 -7.80
C ASP A 35 -9.17 -6.56 -8.29
N HIS A 36 -8.06 -6.51 -7.57
CA HIS A 36 -6.95 -5.58 -7.78
C HIS A 36 -7.31 -4.10 -7.63
N ASP A 37 -8.49 -3.77 -7.11
CA ASP A 37 -8.76 -2.41 -6.69
C ASP A 37 -8.08 -2.12 -5.35
N ILE A 38 -7.65 -0.88 -5.16
CA ILE A 38 -6.96 -0.49 -3.93
C ILE A 38 -7.96 -0.54 -2.79
N TYR A 39 -7.71 -1.44 -1.86
CA TYR A 39 -8.55 -1.70 -0.71
C TYR A 39 -8.17 -0.83 0.47
N MET A 40 -6.87 -0.60 0.68
CA MET A 40 -6.39 0.29 1.72
C MET A 40 -5.02 0.86 1.40
N ILE A 41 -4.73 2.00 2.03
CA ILE A 41 -3.38 2.55 2.13
C ILE A 41 -3.02 2.76 3.60
N THR A 42 -1.81 2.40 4.00
CA THR A 42 -1.35 2.52 5.39
C THR A 42 0.04 3.11 5.47
N ASP A 43 0.22 4.11 6.32
CA ASP A 43 1.54 4.64 6.64
C ASP A 43 2.27 3.68 7.58
N ALA A 44 3.43 3.18 7.16
CA ALA A 44 4.25 2.28 7.94
C ALA A 44 5.73 2.34 7.53
N PHE A 45 6.62 2.19 8.51
CA PHE A 45 8.08 2.13 8.30
C PHE A 45 8.65 3.34 7.53
N GLY A 46 8.06 4.53 7.69
CA GLY A 46 8.47 5.72 6.95
C GLY A 46 8.03 5.75 5.48
N GLY A 47 7.16 4.82 5.07
CA GLY A 47 6.65 4.68 3.72
C GLY A 47 5.14 4.39 3.67
N LEU A 48 4.67 4.06 2.47
CA LEU A 48 3.27 3.82 2.17
C LEU A 48 3.08 2.37 1.75
N VAL A 49 2.26 1.64 2.51
CA VAL A 49 1.75 0.33 2.12
C VAL A 49 0.47 0.52 1.30
N ILE A 50 0.43 -0.05 0.10
CA ILE A 50 -0.75 -0.13 -0.76
C ILE A 50 -1.20 -1.58 -0.84
N SER A 51 -2.39 -1.88 -0.34
CA SER A 51 -3.00 -3.19 -0.43
C SER A 51 -4.20 -3.17 -1.38
N GLU A 52 -4.35 -4.25 -2.12
CA GLU A 52 -5.42 -4.43 -3.08
C GLU A 52 -6.32 -5.60 -2.70
N ARG A 53 -7.58 -5.53 -3.13
CA ARG A 53 -8.52 -6.61 -2.94
C ARG A 53 -8.10 -7.83 -3.76
N GLY A 54 -8.01 -8.99 -3.12
CA GLY A 54 -7.68 -10.26 -3.78
C GLY A 54 -6.22 -10.42 -4.21
N TYR A 55 -5.32 -9.54 -3.75
CA TYR A 55 -3.89 -9.61 -4.08
C TYR A 55 -3.07 -10.10 -2.88
N ASP A 56 -2.13 -11.03 -3.13
CA ASP A 56 -1.46 -11.80 -2.08
C ASP A 56 -0.50 -11.00 -1.20
N TYR A 57 0.12 -9.94 -1.71
CA TYR A 57 1.06 -9.11 -0.96
C TYR A 57 0.91 -7.61 -1.27
N PRO A 58 0.77 -6.74 -0.25
CA PRO A 58 0.80 -5.30 -0.44
C PRO A 58 2.14 -4.80 -0.98
N LEU A 59 2.12 -3.67 -1.68
CA LEU A 59 3.34 -2.98 -2.12
C LEU A 59 3.72 -1.92 -1.08
N TRP A 60 4.99 -1.85 -0.70
CA TRP A 60 5.52 -0.81 0.18
C TRP A 60 6.43 0.14 -0.58
N PHE A 61 6.14 1.44 -0.49
CA PHE A 61 6.87 2.53 -1.13
C PHE A 61 7.59 3.38 -0.09
N ASP A 62 8.91 3.45 -0.19
CA ASP A 62 9.75 4.26 0.70
C ASP A 62 9.48 5.77 0.56
N GLY A 63 9.51 6.50 1.67
CA GLY A 63 9.46 7.98 1.70
C GLY A 63 8.17 8.62 1.17
N ILE A 64 7.10 7.84 1.06
CA ILE A 64 5.77 8.30 0.66
C ILE A 64 4.82 8.06 1.83
N SER A 65 3.96 9.04 2.14
CA SER A 65 2.85 8.87 3.09
C SER A 65 1.50 9.00 2.39
N ARG A 66 0.44 8.53 3.04
CA ARG A 66 -0.95 8.69 2.59
C ARG A 66 -1.30 10.17 2.46
N GLU A 67 -0.84 11.01 3.38
CA GLU A 67 -1.05 12.46 3.34
C GLU A 67 -0.37 13.10 2.14
N LYS A 68 0.86 12.68 1.80
CA LYS A 68 1.58 13.17 0.61
C LYS A 68 0.81 12.90 -0.68
N ILE A 69 0.05 11.80 -0.72
CA ILE A 69 -0.85 11.49 -1.83
C ILE A 69 -2.29 11.95 -1.58
N GLY A 70 -2.56 12.73 -0.54
CA GLY A 70 -3.88 13.27 -0.19
C GLY A 70 -4.93 12.20 0.10
N CYS A 71 -4.53 11.12 0.77
CA CYS A 71 -5.36 9.97 1.14
C CYS A 71 -6.18 9.40 -0.04
N SER A 72 -5.65 9.52 -1.27
CA SER A 72 -6.44 9.31 -2.48
C SER A 72 -6.15 7.95 -3.12
N LYS A 73 -7.18 7.10 -3.16
CA LYS A 73 -7.22 5.84 -3.93
C LYS A 73 -6.68 6.00 -5.35
N ARG A 74 -7.16 7.03 -6.06
CA ARG A 74 -6.73 7.35 -7.44
C ARG A 74 -5.23 7.65 -7.54
N ARG A 75 -4.67 8.38 -6.57
CA ARG A 75 -3.22 8.69 -6.54
C ARG A 75 -2.39 7.46 -6.18
N ALA A 76 -2.86 6.64 -5.23
CA ALA A 76 -2.25 5.36 -4.89
C ALA A 76 -2.19 4.42 -6.12
N LYS A 77 -3.26 4.37 -6.91
CA LYS A 77 -3.31 3.57 -8.15
C LYS A 77 -2.29 4.04 -9.17
N ARG A 78 -2.16 5.35 -9.36
CA ARG A 78 -1.12 5.91 -10.24
C ARG A 78 0.29 5.62 -9.75
N LEU A 79 0.53 5.66 -8.44
CA LEU A 79 1.84 5.34 -7.86
C LEU A 79 2.22 3.89 -8.17
N LYS A 80 1.31 2.94 -7.92
CA LYS A 80 1.48 1.53 -8.29
C LYS A 80 1.73 1.37 -9.79
N THR A 81 0.85 1.91 -10.64
CA THR A 81 1.00 1.76 -12.09
C THR A 81 2.33 2.33 -12.57
N GLY A 82 2.74 3.50 -12.06
CA GLY A 82 4.01 4.12 -12.41
C GLY A 82 5.24 3.31 -12.00
N TYR A 83 5.14 2.50 -10.94
CA TYR A 83 6.18 1.53 -10.57
C TYR A 83 6.20 0.34 -11.53
N ILE A 84 5.05 -0.30 -11.79
CA ILE A 84 4.95 -1.47 -12.67
C ILE A 84 5.41 -1.17 -14.10
N THR A 85 5.10 0.02 -14.64
CA THR A 85 5.49 0.37 -16.02
C THR A 85 6.98 0.74 -16.16
N ARG A 86 7.70 0.94 -15.05
CA ARG A 86 9.12 1.32 -15.06
C ARG A 86 10.07 0.22 -14.54
N GLY A 87 9.52 -0.78 -13.86
CA GLY A 87 10.26 -1.93 -13.33
C GLY A 87 10.41 -3.05 -14.36
#